data_AF-A0A367KR88-F1
#
_entry.id   AF-A0A367KR88-F1
#
_cell.length_a   1.000
_cell.length_b   1.000
_cell.length_c   1.000
_cell.angle_alpha   90.00
_cell.angle_beta   90.00
_cell.angle_gamma   90.00
#
_symmetry.space_group_name_H-M   'P 1'
#
loop_
_entity.id
_entity.type
_entity.pdbx_description
1 polymer ?
#
loop_
_entity_poly.entity_id
_entity_poly.type
_entity_poly.pdbx_seq_one_letter_code
_entity_poly.pdbx_strand_id
1 'polypeptide(L)'
;MPPKRKNNTQHTNAKHEDDDTKKNELNSSHESNKRQREEDEQLEQPTSSLTDRMAKLKELKRRRATEVEQGNRRDRNLEFQRSKENPKLEAKDARKKEEALKLLAKQEAEEKGEDYERKQFWRYSAESAALWEEKMAKKAQRANQGFTDHTQAAHKKYERLMSEFKPDMNAYQEKRFQAIERAIRNGEDPSDVVAAANSLDYADIDDKPSKNAIDRLAAETKKQIEQRETRSRERKQPTDDISWINEKNRVFNQKIARFYDKYTKEIRDNLERGTAL
;
A
#
# COMPACT_ATOMS: atom_id res chain seq x y z
N MET A 1 -25.91 38.30 -1.30
CA MET A 1 -27.25 38.05 -0.70
C MET A 1 -27.88 36.86 -1.41
N PRO A 2 -28.24 35.77 -0.71
CA PRO A 2 -28.82 34.58 -1.31
C PRO A 2 -30.36 34.62 -1.27
N PRO A 3 -31.09 34.09 -2.28
CA PRO A 3 -32.51 33.80 -2.12
C PRO A 3 -32.77 32.34 -1.69
N LYS A 4 -33.24 32.27 -0.45
CA LYS A 4 -34.22 31.38 0.19
C LYS A 4 -34.68 30.08 -0.49
N ARG A 5 -34.58 29.01 0.31
CA ARG A 5 -35.23 27.70 0.22
C ARG A 5 -36.77 27.79 0.14
N LYS A 6 -37.40 26.87 -0.60
CA LYS A 6 -38.79 26.44 -0.39
C LYS A 6 -38.81 24.95 -0.04
N ASN A 7 -39.57 24.61 1.00
CA ASN A 7 -39.86 23.25 1.43
C ASN A 7 -41.22 22.80 0.89
N ASN A 8 -41.37 21.47 0.86
CA ASN A 8 -42.57 20.70 1.22
C ASN A 8 -43.44 20.15 0.08
N THR A 9 -43.43 18.83 -0.08
CA THR A 9 -44.66 18.06 -0.31
C THR A 9 -44.46 16.65 0.26
N GLN A 10 -45.38 16.25 1.15
CA GLN A 10 -45.47 14.92 1.73
C GLN A 10 -46.20 13.98 0.77
N HIS A 11 -45.80 12.71 0.74
CA HIS A 11 -46.69 11.61 0.35
C HIS A 11 -46.64 10.51 1.41
N THR A 12 -47.83 10.03 1.72
CA THR A 12 -48.23 9.12 2.80
C THR A 12 -48.49 7.70 2.28
N ASN A 13 -48.32 6.73 3.18
CA ASN A 13 -49.02 5.44 3.37
C ASN A 13 -49.00 4.32 2.31
N ALA A 14 -48.51 3.13 2.74
CA ALA A 14 -49.22 1.83 2.85
C ALA A 14 -48.19 0.73 3.26
N LYS A 15 -48.22 0.14 4.48
CA LYS A 15 -49.00 -1.00 5.02
C LYS A 15 -48.60 -2.41 4.52
N HIS A 16 -48.14 -3.26 5.46
CA HIS A 16 -48.48 -4.67 5.79
C HIS A 16 -47.25 -5.39 6.37
N GLU A 17 -47.24 -5.78 7.65
CA GLU A 17 -47.86 -6.95 8.35
C GLU A 17 -46.95 -8.20 8.36
N ASP A 18 -46.56 -8.55 9.59
CA ASP A 18 -46.33 -9.84 10.25
C ASP A 18 -45.53 -10.96 9.56
N ASP A 19 -44.47 -11.48 10.22
CA ASP A 19 -44.57 -12.78 10.90
C ASP A 19 -43.35 -13.18 11.77
N ASP A 20 -43.70 -13.76 12.91
CA ASP A 20 -43.10 -14.77 13.79
C ASP A 20 -41.59 -15.07 14.01
N THR A 21 -41.26 -15.01 15.32
CA THR A 21 -40.55 -15.97 16.17
C THR A 21 -39.58 -17.03 15.58
N LYS A 22 -38.34 -17.07 16.11
CA LYS A 22 -37.65 -18.31 16.58
C LYS A 22 -36.33 -18.05 17.36
N LYS A 23 -36.40 -18.36 18.66
CA LYS A 23 -35.46 -19.09 19.55
C LYS A 23 -33.97 -19.20 19.14
N ASN A 24 -33.06 -18.90 20.09
CA ASN A 24 -32.34 -19.95 20.83
C ASN A 24 -31.47 -19.39 21.97
N GLU A 25 -31.80 -19.79 23.19
CA GLU A 25 -30.89 -19.92 24.33
C GLU A 25 -30.00 -21.15 24.12
N LEU A 26 -28.73 -21.10 24.56
CA LEU A 26 -28.04 -22.13 25.36
C LEU A 26 -26.52 -21.83 25.49
N ASN A 27 -26.12 -21.57 26.73
CA ASN A 27 -24.98 -22.13 27.47
C ASN A 27 -23.75 -22.68 26.71
N SER A 28 -22.56 -22.28 27.14
CA SER A 28 -21.74 -23.08 28.08
C SER A 28 -20.24 -22.81 27.95
N SER A 29 -19.58 -22.70 29.12
CA SER A 29 -18.21 -23.12 29.43
C SER A 29 -17.04 -22.48 28.66
N HIS A 30 -16.27 -21.63 29.35
CA HIS A 30 -14.84 -21.87 29.51
C HIS A 30 -14.35 -21.47 30.90
N GLU A 31 -14.17 -22.52 31.70
CA GLU A 31 -13.40 -22.64 32.92
C GLU A 31 -11.95 -22.17 32.72
N SER A 32 -11.30 -21.79 33.83
CA SER A 32 -9.85 -21.87 34.10
C SER A 32 -8.91 -20.84 33.43
N ASN A 33 -8.56 -19.80 34.22
CA ASN A 33 -7.14 -19.53 34.48
C ASN A 33 -6.97 -18.71 35.78
N LYS A 34 -7.25 -19.38 36.90
CA LYS A 34 -6.68 -19.00 38.20
C LYS A 34 -5.20 -19.40 38.16
N ARG A 35 -4.36 -18.56 37.54
CA ARG A 35 -2.90 -18.66 37.69
C ARG A 35 -2.50 -17.87 38.92
N GLN A 36 -1.96 -18.61 39.86
CA GLN A 36 -1.22 -18.17 41.03
C GLN A 36 -0.24 -17.05 40.63
N ARG A 37 -0.40 -15.88 41.24
CA ARG A 37 0.71 -14.98 41.52
C ARG A 37 0.77 -14.85 43.04
N GLU A 38 1.56 -15.73 43.63
CA GLU A 38 2.19 -15.48 44.91
C GLU A 38 3.31 -14.49 44.65
N GLU A 39 3.09 -13.22 44.94
CA GLU A 39 4.16 -12.22 45.09
C GLU A 39 3.79 -11.31 46.27
N ASP A 40 4.45 -11.59 47.40
CA ASP A 40 4.79 -10.73 48.53
C ASP A 40 3.83 -9.59 48.91
N GLU A 41 2.93 -9.91 49.84
CA GLU A 41 2.21 -8.94 50.65
C GLU A 41 3.14 -8.38 51.74
N GLN A 42 4.02 -7.44 51.38
CA GLN A 42 4.69 -6.58 52.35
C GLN A 42 3.75 -5.45 52.77
N LEU A 43 3.10 -5.65 53.92
CA LEU A 43 2.36 -4.64 54.68
C LEU A 43 3.31 -3.56 55.22
N GLU A 44 3.56 -2.50 54.46
CA GLU A 44 4.12 -1.26 55.03
C GLU A 44 3.01 -0.39 55.65
N GLN A 45 3.05 -0.25 56.97
CA GLN A 45 2.21 0.68 57.73
C GLN A 45 2.72 2.13 57.57
N PRO A 46 1.87 3.13 57.26
CA PRO A 46 2.33 4.51 57.06
C PRO A 46 2.45 5.28 58.38
N THR A 47 3.66 5.39 58.94
CA THR A 47 3.98 6.28 60.07
C THR A 47 4.24 7.74 59.67
N SER A 48 3.64 8.23 58.58
CA SER A 48 3.73 9.66 58.21
C SER A 48 2.73 10.50 58.99
N SER A 49 3.19 11.59 59.58
CA SER A 49 2.37 12.56 60.32
C SER A 49 1.27 13.14 59.41
N LEU A 50 0.14 13.56 59.98
CA LEU A 50 -0.99 14.13 59.20
C LEU A 50 -0.57 15.34 58.36
N THR A 51 0.42 16.10 58.83
CA THR A 51 1.05 17.21 58.12
C THR A 51 1.83 16.77 56.89
N ASP A 52 2.57 15.66 56.95
CA ASP A 52 3.30 15.10 55.80
C ASP A 52 2.35 14.57 54.72
N ARG A 53 1.24 13.96 55.15
CA ARG A 53 0.16 13.53 54.24
C ARG A 53 -0.49 14.72 53.55
N MET A 54 -0.72 15.82 54.26
CA MET A 54 -1.24 17.06 53.67
C MET A 54 -0.25 17.74 52.72
N ALA A 55 1.05 17.71 53.02
CA ALA A 55 2.09 18.24 52.14
C ALA A 55 2.17 17.44 50.83
N LYS A 56 2.18 16.10 50.92
CA LYS A 56 2.13 15.19 49.76
C LYS A 56 0.87 15.40 48.91
N LEU A 57 -0.28 15.66 49.56
CA LEU A 57 -1.53 15.98 48.86
C LEU A 57 -1.45 17.32 48.12
N LYS A 58 -0.85 18.36 48.72
CA LYS A 58 -0.61 19.66 48.05
C LYS A 58 0.34 19.51 46.86
N GLU A 59 1.38 18.69 46.99
CA GLU A 59 2.30 18.38 45.90
C GLU A 59 1.57 17.65 44.75
N LEU A 60 0.79 16.61 45.06
CA LEU A 60 -0.02 15.90 44.06
C LEU A 60 -1.05 16.81 43.38
N LYS A 61 -1.67 17.74 44.12
CA LYS A 61 -2.57 18.75 43.54
C LYS A 61 -1.83 19.70 42.59
N ARG A 62 -0.61 20.12 42.93
CA ARG A 62 0.24 20.94 42.05
C ARG A 62 0.59 20.17 40.78
N ARG A 63 1.10 18.94 40.91
CA ARG A 63 1.43 18.08 39.75
C ARG A 63 0.21 17.81 38.86
N ARG A 64 -0.96 17.55 39.46
CA ARG A 64 -2.23 17.38 38.71
C ARG A 64 -2.59 18.63 37.91
N ALA A 65 -2.47 19.81 38.51
CA ALA A 65 -2.82 21.07 37.84
C ALA A 65 -1.84 21.46 36.73
N THR A 66 -0.53 21.16 36.89
CA THR A 66 0.50 21.59 35.93
C THR A 66 0.77 20.55 34.85
N GLU A 67 0.98 19.29 35.22
CA GLU A 67 1.43 18.24 34.30
C GLU A 67 0.24 17.55 33.67
N VAL A 68 -0.71 17.09 34.50
CA VAL A 68 -1.84 16.29 34.03
C VAL A 68 -2.85 17.15 33.29
N GLU A 69 -3.32 18.26 33.88
CA GLU A 69 -4.38 19.06 33.27
C GLU A 69 -3.89 19.85 32.05
N GLN A 70 -2.68 20.43 32.11
CA GLN A 70 -2.14 21.12 30.95
C GLN A 70 -1.63 20.16 29.87
N GLY A 71 -1.03 19.02 30.25
CA GLY A 71 -0.65 17.96 29.31
C GLY A 71 -1.87 17.43 28.57
N ASN A 72 -2.89 16.97 29.30
CA ASN A 72 -4.14 16.47 28.71
C ASN A 72 -4.86 17.53 27.86
N ARG A 73 -4.83 18.81 28.27
CA ARG A 73 -5.41 19.89 27.45
C ARG A 73 -4.59 20.12 26.17
N ARG A 74 -3.26 20.08 26.22
CA ARG A 74 -2.40 20.16 25.04
C ARG A 74 -2.64 18.97 24.11
N ASP A 75 -2.66 17.75 24.64
CA ASP A 75 -2.86 16.54 23.86
C ASP A 75 -4.22 16.50 23.18
N ARG A 76 -5.29 16.86 23.90
CA ARG A 76 -6.63 17.02 23.32
C ARG A 76 -6.67 18.08 22.21
N ASN A 77 -5.96 19.19 22.38
CA ASN A 77 -5.90 20.24 21.36
C ASN A 77 -5.11 19.76 20.12
N LEU A 78 -4.00 19.04 20.32
CA LEU A 78 -3.20 18.46 19.25
C LEU A 78 -3.97 17.37 18.49
N GLU A 79 -4.71 16.52 19.19
CA GLU A 79 -5.60 15.53 18.57
C GLU A 79 -6.74 16.20 17.79
N PHE A 80 -7.31 17.28 18.32
CA PHE A 80 -8.31 18.08 17.63
C PHE A 80 -7.74 18.81 16.38
N GLN A 81 -6.48 19.24 16.41
CA GLN A 81 -5.79 19.78 15.23
C GLN A 81 -5.52 18.67 14.20
N ARG A 82 -4.99 17.53 14.64
CA ARG A 82 -4.72 16.37 13.80
C ARG A 82 -5.98 15.81 13.13
N SER A 83 -7.12 15.85 13.81
CA SER A 83 -8.40 15.41 13.23
C SER A 83 -8.94 16.38 12.17
N LYS A 84 -8.52 17.65 12.19
CA LYS A 84 -8.84 18.64 11.14
C LYS A 84 -7.91 18.55 9.94
N GLU A 85 -6.67 18.15 10.16
CA GLU A 85 -5.66 17.99 9.12
C GLU A 85 -5.92 16.72 8.31
N ASN A 86 -6.46 16.87 7.11
CA ASN A 86 -6.54 15.78 6.15
C ASN A 86 -5.27 15.79 5.28
N PRO A 87 -4.37 14.80 5.42
CA PRO A 87 -3.08 14.80 4.70
C PRO A 87 -3.26 14.78 3.17
N LYS A 88 -4.38 14.24 2.66
CA LYS A 88 -4.68 14.27 1.22
C LYS A 88 -5.05 15.68 0.73
N LEU A 89 -5.78 16.44 1.54
CA LEU A 89 -6.15 17.82 1.20
C LEU A 89 -4.93 18.73 1.30
N GLU A 90 -4.12 18.57 2.34
CA GLU A 90 -2.88 19.32 2.50
C GLU A 90 -1.91 19.08 1.34
N ALA A 91 -1.71 17.81 0.94
CA ALA A 91 -0.89 17.50 -0.24
C ALA A 91 -1.45 18.10 -1.54
N LYS A 92 -2.79 18.16 -1.69
CA LYS A 92 -3.44 18.81 -2.84
C LYS A 92 -3.20 20.32 -2.83
N ASP A 93 -3.33 20.96 -1.67
CA ASP A 93 -3.13 22.40 -1.54
C ASP A 93 -1.64 22.79 -1.64
N ALA A 94 -0.73 21.94 -1.18
CA ALA A 94 0.71 22.08 -1.41
C ALA A 94 1.04 22.08 -2.91
N ARG A 95 0.48 21.13 -3.68
CA ARG A 95 0.65 21.11 -5.15
C ARG A 95 0.13 22.38 -5.82
N LYS A 96 -1.06 22.87 -5.42
CA LYS A 96 -1.60 24.13 -5.94
C LYS A 96 -0.71 25.32 -5.59
N LYS A 97 -0.15 25.36 -4.38
CA LYS A 97 0.78 26.41 -3.95
C LYS A 97 2.06 26.37 -4.80
N GLU A 98 2.62 25.19 -5.04
CA GLU A 98 3.78 25.02 -5.93
C GLU A 98 3.49 25.46 -7.36
N GLU A 99 2.32 25.10 -7.91
CA GLU A 99 1.87 25.55 -9.23
C GLU A 99 1.71 27.07 -9.29
N ALA A 100 1.09 27.66 -8.27
CA ALA A 100 0.95 29.11 -8.15
C ALA A 100 2.30 29.82 -8.08
N LEU A 101 3.25 29.28 -7.30
CA LEU A 101 4.61 29.82 -7.20
C LEU A 101 5.36 29.73 -8.53
N LYS A 102 5.21 28.63 -9.30
CA LYS A 102 5.80 28.50 -10.64
C LYS A 102 5.21 29.52 -11.61
N LEU A 103 3.89 29.72 -11.57
CA LEU A 103 3.20 30.69 -12.42
C LEU A 103 3.64 32.13 -12.07
N LEU A 104 3.71 32.45 -10.77
CA LEU A 104 4.23 33.73 -10.29
C LEU A 104 5.67 33.95 -10.76
N ALA A 105 6.56 32.96 -10.58
CA ALA A 105 7.95 33.06 -11.02
C ALA A 105 8.08 33.21 -12.55
N LYS A 106 7.14 32.64 -13.33
CA LYS A 106 7.07 32.86 -14.77
C LYS A 106 6.62 34.28 -15.11
N GLN A 107 5.60 34.81 -14.43
CA GLN A 107 5.16 36.20 -14.60
C GLN A 107 6.26 37.19 -14.25
N GLU A 108 6.96 36.99 -13.13
CA GLU A 108 8.10 37.84 -12.74
C GLU A 108 9.25 37.82 -13.77
N ALA A 109 9.47 36.67 -14.42
CA ALA A 109 10.48 36.55 -15.48
C ALA A 109 10.03 37.30 -16.74
N GLU A 110 8.75 37.18 -17.14
CA GLU A 110 8.17 37.92 -18.27
C GLU A 110 8.19 39.44 -18.03
N GLU A 111 7.83 39.90 -16.82
CA GLU A 111 7.89 41.32 -16.43
C GLU A 111 9.31 41.89 -16.46
N LYS A 112 10.31 41.08 -16.11
CA LYS A 112 11.74 41.45 -16.18
C LYS A 112 12.33 41.31 -17.59
N GLY A 113 11.60 40.72 -18.54
CA GLY A 113 12.10 40.40 -19.88
C GLY A 113 13.13 39.27 -19.91
N GLU A 114 13.17 38.40 -18.89
CA GLU A 114 14.05 37.23 -18.81
C GLU A 114 13.36 35.94 -19.30
N ASP A 115 14.09 35.05 -19.97
CA ASP A 115 13.62 33.69 -20.28
C ASP A 115 13.55 32.83 -19.00
N TYR A 116 12.34 32.52 -18.52
CA TYR A 116 12.12 31.67 -17.34
C TYR A 116 12.81 30.31 -17.47
N GLU A 117 12.66 29.63 -18.61
CA GLU A 117 13.23 28.30 -18.86
C GLU A 117 14.77 28.34 -18.81
N ARG A 118 15.40 29.36 -19.41
CA ARG A 118 16.86 29.55 -19.38
C ARG A 118 17.39 29.70 -17.95
N LYS A 119 16.69 30.47 -17.12
CA LYS A 119 17.00 30.65 -15.70
C LYS A 119 16.87 29.36 -14.90
N GLN A 120 15.92 28.49 -15.26
CA GLN A 120 15.80 27.16 -14.65
C GLN A 120 16.91 26.22 -15.12
N PHE A 121 17.29 26.24 -16.41
CA PHE A 121 18.37 25.40 -16.94
C PHE A 121 19.71 25.66 -16.25
N TRP A 122 20.00 26.91 -15.85
CA TRP A 122 21.20 27.22 -15.06
C TRP A 122 21.25 26.56 -13.68
N ARG A 123 20.12 26.11 -13.15
CA ARG A 123 20.08 25.38 -11.86
C ARG A 123 20.47 23.91 -12.00
N TYR A 124 20.43 23.37 -13.22
CA TYR A 124 20.79 21.97 -13.46
C TYR A 124 22.26 21.87 -13.90
N SER A 125 23.03 21.06 -13.18
CA SER A 125 24.39 20.68 -13.60
C SER A 125 24.32 19.62 -14.69
N ALA A 126 25.33 19.56 -15.58
CA ALA A 126 25.43 18.54 -16.62
C ALA A 126 25.38 17.11 -16.04
N GLU A 127 26.00 16.88 -14.88
CA GLU A 127 25.94 15.58 -14.20
C GLU A 127 24.52 15.22 -13.74
N SER A 128 23.78 16.21 -13.23
CA SER A 128 22.39 16.01 -12.80
C SER A 128 21.46 15.68 -13.97
N ALA A 129 21.70 16.29 -15.14
CA ALA A 129 21.00 15.97 -16.37
C ALA A 129 21.33 14.55 -16.85
N ALA A 130 22.60 14.15 -16.83
CA ALA A 130 23.02 12.80 -17.22
C ALA A 130 22.40 11.71 -16.32
N LEU A 131 22.41 11.91 -14.99
CA LEU A 131 21.76 10.99 -14.05
C LEU A 131 20.24 10.92 -14.26
N TRP A 132 19.62 12.05 -14.61
CA TRP A 132 18.20 12.09 -14.95
C TRP A 132 17.89 11.33 -16.23
N GLU A 133 18.69 11.52 -17.29
CA GLU A 133 18.57 10.79 -18.55
C GLU A 133 18.76 9.28 -18.34
N GLU A 134 19.75 8.86 -17.56
CA GLU A 134 19.98 7.45 -17.21
C GLU A 134 18.76 6.86 -16.48
N LYS A 135 18.19 7.62 -15.53
CA LYS A 135 16.98 7.22 -14.81
C LYS A 135 15.78 7.10 -15.75
N MET A 136 15.62 8.05 -16.67
CA MET A 136 14.53 8.04 -17.66
C MET A 136 14.70 6.90 -18.66
N ALA A 137 15.92 6.62 -19.11
CA ALA A 137 16.24 5.47 -19.97
C ALA A 137 15.91 4.15 -19.27
N LYS A 138 16.34 3.97 -18.00
CA LYS A 138 15.97 2.80 -17.19
C LYS A 138 14.45 2.66 -17.03
N LYS A 139 13.73 3.76 -16.87
CA LYS A 139 12.26 3.76 -16.79
C LYS A 139 11.62 3.38 -18.12
N ALA A 140 12.13 3.87 -19.24
CA ALA A 140 11.65 3.53 -20.58
C ALA A 140 11.86 2.04 -20.91
N GLN A 141 13.01 1.47 -20.52
CA GLN A 141 13.29 0.04 -20.67
C GLN A 141 12.32 -0.83 -19.85
N ARG A 142 11.97 -0.39 -18.64
CA ARG A 142 10.98 -1.07 -17.78
C ARG A 142 9.53 -0.78 -18.14
N ALA A 143 9.26 0.13 -19.07
CA ALA A 143 7.90 0.45 -19.46
C ALA A 143 7.23 -0.74 -20.16
N ASN A 144 5.93 -0.89 -19.94
CA ASN A 144 5.14 -1.94 -20.58
C ASN A 144 4.82 -1.54 -22.03
N GLN A 145 5.66 -1.98 -22.98
CA GLN A 145 5.48 -1.73 -24.42
C GLN A 145 4.47 -2.68 -25.10
N GLY A 146 3.62 -3.36 -24.32
CA GLY A 146 2.70 -4.39 -24.82
C GLY A 146 3.23 -5.82 -24.65
N PHE A 147 2.40 -6.80 -25.01
CA PHE A 147 2.76 -8.21 -24.99
C PHE A 147 3.39 -8.60 -26.32
N THR A 148 4.58 -9.19 -26.26
CA THR A 148 5.36 -9.65 -27.41
C THR A 148 5.43 -11.18 -27.41
N ASP A 149 6.12 -11.75 -26.42
CA ASP A 149 6.30 -13.18 -26.24
C ASP A 149 6.23 -13.60 -24.76
N HIS A 150 5.87 -14.86 -24.52
CA HIS A 150 5.82 -15.47 -23.20
C HIS A 150 7.20 -15.56 -22.55
N THR A 151 8.28 -15.81 -23.30
CA THR A 151 9.64 -15.88 -22.74
C THR A 151 10.08 -14.51 -22.21
N GLN A 152 9.86 -13.45 -23.00
CA GLN A 152 10.17 -12.08 -22.61
C GLN A 152 9.33 -11.64 -21.39
N ALA A 153 8.04 -12.01 -21.35
CA ALA A 153 7.19 -11.74 -20.20
C ALA A 153 7.66 -12.48 -18.92
N ALA A 154 8.11 -13.74 -19.07
CA ALA A 154 8.67 -14.52 -17.97
C ALA A 154 10.01 -13.91 -17.48
N HIS A 155 10.88 -13.48 -18.39
CA HIS A 155 12.14 -12.81 -18.07
C HIS A 155 11.90 -11.52 -17.28
N LYS A 156 11.00 -10.64 -17.74
CA LYS A 156 10.63 -9.42 -17.01
C LYS A 156 10.05 -9.72 -15.63
N LYS A 157 9.25 -10.78 -15.50
CA LYS A 157 8.74 -11.25 -14.20
C LYS A 157 9.90 -11.68 -13.31
N TYR A 158 10.85 -12.46 -13.83
CA TYR A 158 12.02 -12.93 -13.09
C TYR A 158 12.89 -11.77 -12.61
N GLU A 159 13.27 -10.84 -13.48
CA GLU A 159 14.06 -9.65 -13.08
C GLU A 159 13.38 -8.86 -11.97
N ARG A 160 12.05 -8.68 -12.06
CA ARG A 160 11.28 -8.02 -11.00
C ARG A 160 11.36 -8.80 -9.69
N LEU A 161 11.12 -10.12 -9.71
CA LEU A 161 11.20 -10.96 -8.51
C LEU A 161 12.61 -10.95 -7.91
N MET A 162 13.65 -10.97 -8.74
CA MET A 162 15.04 -10.86 -8.28
C MET A 162 15.34 -9.50 -7.66
N SER A 163 14.75 -8.42 -8.18
CA SER A 163 14.88 -7.08 -7.57
C SER A 163 14.17 -6.96 -6.22
N GLU A 164 13.09 -7.73 -6.01
CA GLU A 164 12.34 -7.78 -4.74
C GLU A 164 12.98 -8.76 -3.73
N PHE A 165 13.75 -9.74 -4.22
CA PHE A 165 14.39 -10.76 -3.40
C PHE A 165 15.53 -10.18 -2.57
N LYS A 166 15.50 -10.46 -1.26
CA LYS A 166 16.53 -10.07 -0.29
C LYS A 166 17.17 -11.33 0.30
N PRO A 167 18.41 -11.66 -0.10
CA PRO A 167 19.16 -12.79 0.46
C PRO A 167 19.49 -12.55 1.94
N ASP A 168 19.47 -13.62 2.73
CA ASP A 168 20.01 -13.61 4.10
C ASP A 168 21.47 -14.05 4.05
N MET A 169 22.38 -13.06 4.16
CA MET A 169 23.81 -13.29 4.04
C MET A 169 24.38 -14.07 5.23
N ASN A 170 23.78 -13.97 6.42
CA ASN A 170 24.27 -14.65 7.61
C ASN A 170 23.98 -16.15 7.53
N ALA A 171 22.73 -16.51 7.23
CA ALA A 171 22.35 -17.91 7.03
C ALA A 171 23.15 -18.56 5.89
N TYR A 172 23.47 -17.80 4.84
CA TYR A 172 24.35 -18.25 3.76
C TYR A 172 25.78 -18.54 4.26
N GLN A 173 26.37 -17.62 5.03
CA GLN A 173 27.71 -17.80 5.59
C GLN A 173 27.77 -19.00 6.54
N GLU A 174 26.80 -19.17 7.44
CA GLU A 174 26.72 -20.32 8.34
C GLU A 174 26.67 -21.65 7.59
N LYS A 175 25.79 -21.76 6.58
CA LYS A 175 25.73 -22.95 5.71
C LYS A 175 27.03 -23.19 4.96
N ARG A 176 27.66 -22.12 4.46
CA ARG A 176 28.97 -22.19 3.78
C ARG A 176 30.07 -22.70 4.72
N PHE A 177 30.11 -22.21 5.97
CA PHE A 177 31.07 -22.69 6.96
C PHE A 177 30.83 -24.15 7.32
N GLN A 178 29.58 -24.57 7.53
CA GLN A 178 29.24 -25.97 7.79
C GLN A 178 29.66 -26.90 6.65
N ALA A 179 29.47 -26.46 5.40
CA ALA A 179 29.91 -27.22 4.24
C ALA A 179 31.44 -27.34 4.18
N ILE A 180 32.18 -26.27 4.50
CA ILE A 180 33.64 -26.29 4.59
C ILE A 180 34.12 -27.21 5.72
N GLU A 181 33.50 -27.17 6.89
CA GLU A 181 33.83 -28.06 8.01
C GLU A 181 33.59 -29.53 7.67
N ARG A 182 32.52 -29.85 6.95
CA ARG A 182 32.25 -31.20 6.45
C ARG A 182 33.31 -31.65 5.45
N ALA A 183 33.68 -30.82 4.49
CA ALA A 183 34.74 -31.12 3.53
C ALA A 183 36.09 -31.40 4.22
N ILE A 184 36.47 -30.56 5.18
CA ILE A 184 37.69 -30.75 5.98
C ILE A 184 37.64 -32.08 6.76
N ARG A 185 36.49 -32.43 7.35
CA ARG A 185 36.31 -33.70 8.07
C ARG A 185 36.46 -34.91 7.14
N ASN A 186 35.98 -34.77 5.90
CA ASN A 186 36.05 -35.83 4.89
C ASN A 186 37.42 -35.88 4.18
N GLY A 187 38.30 -34.91 4.42
CA GLY A 187 39.62 -34.80 3.79
C GLY A 187 39.60 -34.21 2.38
N GLU A 188 38.52 -33.52 2.02
CA GLU A 188 38.35 -32.85 0.73
C GLU A 188 38.85 -31.40 0.78
N ASP A 189 39.27 -30.88 -0.38
CA ASP A 189 39.81 -29.52 -0.46
C ASP A 189 38.71 -28.47 -0.22
N PRO A 190 38.92 -27.50 0.68
CA PRO A 190 37.91 -26.50 1.05
C PRO A 190 37.58 -25.49 -0.07
N SER A 191 38.30 -25.52 -1.19
CA SER A 191 37.99 -24.77 -2.42
C SER A 191 36.89 -25.41 -3.24
N ASP A 192 36.71 -26.72 -3.13
CA ASP A 192 35.83 -27.52 -3.99
C ASP A 192 34.39 -27.56 -3.47
N VAL A 193 34.16 -26.95 -2.30
CA VAL A 193 32.87 -26.79 -1.61
C VAL A 193 31.91 -25.85 -2.36
N VAL A 194 32.35 -25.27 -3.48
CA VAL A 194 31.44 -24.61 -4.43
C VAL A 194 30.68 -25.72 -5.15
N ALA A 195 29.43 -25.97 -4.73
CA ALA A 195 28.55 -26.98 -5.30
C ALA A 195 28.61 -26.99 -6.84
N ALA A 196 29.47 -27.85 -7.39
CA ALA A 196 29.56 -28.07 -8.82
C ALA A 196 28.29 -28.80 -9.27
N ALA A 197 27.88 -28.61 -10.52
CA ALA A 197 26.65 -29.23 -11.05
C ALA A 197 26.60 -30.76 -10.91
N ASN A 198 27.74 -31.42 -10.66
CA ASN A 198 27.87 -32.87 -10.46
C ASN A 198 28.15 -33.28 -9.00
N SER A 199 28.10 -32.36 -8.03
CA SER A 199 28.27 -32.71 -6.61
C SER A 199 27.01 -33.41 -6.09
N LEU A 200 27.21 -34.49 -5.33
CA LEU A 200 26.14 -35.28 -4.71
C LEU A 200 25.52 -34.57 -3.49
N ASP A 201 26.14 -33.49 -3.01
CA ASP A 201 25.74 -32.77 -1.79
C ASP A 201 24.42 -32.01 -1.94
N TYR A 202 23.94 -31.80 -3.17
CA TYR A 202 22.71 -31.05 -3.46
C TYR A 202 21.44 -31.74 -2.96
N ALA A 203 21.46 -33.06 -2.75
CA ALA A 203 20.30 -33.84 -2.32
C ALA A 203 20.53 -34.57 -0.99
N ASP A 204 21.39 -34.02 -0.13
CA ASP A 204 21.64 -34.57 1.20
C ASP A 204 20.34 -34.62 2.03
N ILE A 205 20.16 -35.72 2.78
CA ILE A 205 18.97 -35.97 3.61
C ILE A 205 18.85 -34.92 4.72
N ASP A 206 19.98 -34.34 5.12
CA ASP A 206 20.07 -33.35 6.18
C ASP A 206 19.87 -31.89 5.70
N ASP A 207 19.89 -31.60 4.39
CA ASP A 207 19.60 -30.24 3.87
C ASP A 207 18.10 -29.97 3.78
N LYS A 208 17.44 -29.99 4.93
CA LYS A 208 16.04 -29.60 5.05
C LYS A 208 15.95 -28.09 5.19
N PRO A 209 15.18 -27.40 4.32
CA PRO A 209 15.01 -25.95 4.45
C PRO A 209 14.31 -25.63 5.78
N SER A 210 14.69 -24.50 6.38
CA SER A 210 14.05 -24.04 7.61
C SER A 210 12.57 -23.74 7.37
N LYS A 211 11.72 -23.97 8.38
CA LYS A 211 10.28 -23.69 8.29
C LYS A 211 10.00 -22.25 7.86
N ASN A 212 10.77 -21.29 8.38
CA ASN A 212 10.67 -19.88 8.01
C ASN A 212 10.94 -19.63 6.52
N ALA A 213 11.88 -20.36 5.91
CA ALA A 213 12.16 -20.27 4.48
C ALA A 213 11.00 -20.81 3.63
N ILE A 214 10.39 -21.91 4.07
CA ILE A 214 9.19 -22.49 3.44
C ILE A 214 8.02 -21.51 3.53
N ASP A 215 7.78 -20.92 4.70
CA ASP A 215 6.70 -19.96 4.91
C ASP A 215 6.89 -18.70 4.06
N ARG A 216 8.13 -18.20 3.94
CA ARG A 216 8.47 -17.08 3.04
C ARG A 216 8.18 -17.41 1.57
N LEU A 217 8.55 -18.61 1.12
CA LEU A 217 8.25 -19.07 -0.24
C LEU A 217 6.73 -19.16 -0.46
N ALA A 218 6.00 -19.75 0.47
CA ALA A 218 4.54 -19.89 0.39
C ALA A 218 3.83 -18.52 0.39
N ALA A 219 4.32 -17.55 1.15
CA ALA A 219 3.78 -16.18 1.14
C ALA A 219 4.03 -15.50 -0.22
N GLU A 220 5.23 -15.63 -0.78
CA GLU A 220 5.57 -15.03 -2.07
C GLU A 220 4.81 -15.70 -3.23
N THR A 221 4.59 -17.02 -3.20
CA THR A 221 3.77 -17.69 -4.22
C THR A 221 2.31 -17.23 -4.18
N LYS A 222 1.72 -17.06 -2.99
CA LYS A 222 0.39 -16.48 -2.83
C LYS A 222 0.31 -15.06 -3.41
N LYS A 223 1.26 -14.20 -3.06
CA LYS A 223 1.37 -12.84 -3.61
C LYS A 223 1.48 -12.86 -5.14
N GLN A 224 2.20 -13.81 -5.73
CA GLN A 224 2.28 -13.95 -7.18
C GLN A 224 0.95 -14.39 -7.82
N ILE A 225 0.19 -15.26 -7.15
CA ILE A 225 -1.15 -15.68 -7.59
C ILE A 225 -2.10 -14.48 -7.59
N GLU A 226 -2.14 -13.71 -6.50
CA GLU A 226 -2.97 -12.49 -6.38
C GLU A 226 -2.61 -11.44 -7.45
N GLN A 227 -1.32 -11.23 -7.72
CA GLN A 227 -0.87 -10.34 -8.79
C GLN A 227 -1.30 -10.83 -10.19
N ARG A 228 -1.38 -12.15 -10.40
CA ARG A 228 -1.84 -12.73 -11.67
C ARG A 228 -3.33 -12.51 -11.85
N GLU A 229 -4.12 -12.69 -10.80
CA GLU A 229 -5.58 -12.50 -10.81
C GLU A 229 -5.95 -11.04 -11.06
N THR A 230 -5.26 -10.11 -10.41
CA THR A 230 -5.51 -8.66 -10.52
C THR A 230 -4.90 -8.01 -11.77
N ARG A 231 -4.20 -8.77 -12.62
CA ARG A 231 -3.58 -8.26 -13.86
C ARG A 231 -4.61 -7.70 -14.84
N SER A 232 -5.76 -8.36 -14.96
CA SER A 232 -6.87 -7.88 -15.80
C SER A 232 -7.79 -7.00 -14.98
N ARG A 233 -7.62 -5.68 -15.11
CA ARG A 233 -8.48 -4.71 -14.44
C ARG A 233 -9.83 -4.62 -15.13
N GLU A 234 -10.90 -4.81 -14.36
CA GLU A 234 -12.24 -4.52 -14.81
C GLU A 234 -12.35 -3.03 -15.16
N ARG A 235 -12.85 -2.74 -16.37
CA ARG A 235 -13.12 -1.37 -16.79
C ARG A 235 -14.53 -1.03 -16.39
N LYS A 236 -14.73 0.16 -15.80
CA LYS A 236 -16.07 0.68 -15.56
C LYS A 236 -16.85 0.68 -16.87
N GLN A 237 -18.05 0.11 -16.85
CA GLN A 237 -18.91 0.04 -18.01
C GLN A 237 -19.21 1.48 -18.50
N PRO A 238 -19.02 1.79 -19.79
CA PRO A 238 -19.42 3.08 -20.33
C PRO A 238 -20.94 3.24 -20.20
N THR A 239 -21.39 4.49 -20.11
CA THR A 239 -22.82 4.86 -20.04
C THR A 239 -23.50 4.84 -21.41
N ASP A 240 -22.80 4.34 -22.44
CA ASP A 240 -23.27 4.30 -23.82
C ASP A 240 -24.43 3.32 -23.99
N ASP A 241 -25.14 3.47 -25.10
CA ASP A 241 -26.27 2.61 -25.45
C ASP A 241 -25.86 1.13 -25.51
N ILE A 242 -26.70 0.30 -24.90
CA ILE A 242 -26.45 -1.13 -24.75
C ILE A 242 -26.73 -1.84 -26.08
N SER A 243 -25.66 -2.26 -26.77
CA SER A 243 -25.74 -2.98 -28.05
C SER A 243 -25.75 -4.51 -27.91
N TRP A 244 -25.94 -5.04 -26.70
CA TRP A 244 -25.88 -6.48 -26.42
C TRP A 244 -27.04 -6.97 -25.56
N ILE A 245 -27.44 -8.23 -25.75
CA ILE A 245 -28.52 -8.89 -25.00
C ILE A 245 -27.95 -9.72 -23.83
N ASN A 246 -26.76 -10.32 -23.98
CA ASN A 246 -26.12 -11.14 -22.96
C ASN A 246 -24.64 -10.78 -22.78
N GLU A 247 -24.02 -11.27 -21.70
CA GLU A 247 -22.61 -10.95 -21.37
C GLU A 247 -21.61 -11.51 -22.39
N LYS A 248 -21.89 -12.68 -22.96
CA LYS A 248 -21.06 -13.27 -24.03
C LYS A 248 -21.07 -12.40 -25.29
N ASN A 249 -22.22 -11.84 -25.63
CA ASN A 249 -22.44 -10.91 -26.74
C ASN A 249 -21.74 -9.57 -26.44
N ARG A 250 -21.78 -9.06 -25.20
CA ARG A 250 -20.99 -7.89 -24.81
C ARG A 250 -19.50 -8.06 -25.07
N VAL A 251 -18.92 -9.17 -24.62
CA VAL A 251 -17.49 -9.48 -24.84
C VAL A 251 -17.19 -9.68 -26.31
N PHE A 252 -18.10 -10.30 -27.07
CA PHE A 252 -17.97 -10.46 -28.52
C PHE A 252 -17.99 -9.12 -29.24
N ASN A 253 -18.99 -8.27 -28.99
CA ASN A 253 -19.09 -6.92 -29.54
C ASN A 253 -17.87 -6.08 -29.15
N GLN A 254 -17.37 -6.20 -27.91
CA GLN A 254 -16.13 -5.53 -27.49
C GLN A 254 -14.91 -6.05 -28.26
N LYS A 255 -14.85 -7.35 -28.58
CA LYS A 255 -13.77 -7.91 -29.41
C LYS A 255 -13.85 -7.35 -30.83
N ILE A 256 -15.02 -7.34 -31.46
CA ILE A 256 -15.25 -6.75 -32.78
C ILE A 256 -14.87 -5.27 -32.79
N ALA A 257 -15.31 -4.52 -31.78
CA ALA A 257 -15.04 -3.10 -31.66
C ALA A 257 -13.54 -2.77 -31.67
N ARG A 258 -12.71 -3.57 -30.99
CA ARG A 258 -11.24 -3.38 -30.98
C ARG A 258 -10.60 -3.45 -32.37
N PHE A 259 -11.17 -4.22 -33.30
CA PHE A 259 -10.61 -4.40 -34.65
C PHE A 259 -11.27 -3.49 -35.69
N TYR A 260 -12.59 -3.33 -35.62
CA TYR A 260 -13.37 -2.73 -36.71
C TYR A 260 -13.76 -1.28 -36.45
N ASP A 261 -13.81 -0.79 -35.20
CA ASP A 261 -14.23 0.58 -34.91
C ASP A 261 -13.38 1.64 -35.61
N LYS A 262 -12.10 1.34 -35.84
CA LYS A 262 -11.21 2.22 -36.59
C LYS A 262 -11.70 2.45 -38.03
N TYR A 263 -12.36 1.46 -38.64
CA TYR A 263 -12.81 1.47 -40.03
C TYR A 263 -14.30 1.77 -40.16
N THR A 264 -15.11 1.48 -39.14
CA THR A 264 -16.58 1.64 -39.18
C THR A 264 -17.05 2.90 -38.48
N LYS A 265 -16.15 3.80 -38.06
CA LYS A 265 -16.48 5.04 -37.36
C LYS A 265 -17.45 5.91 -38.17
N GLU A 266 -17.19 6.10 -39.46
CA GLU A 266 -18.07 6.92 -40.33
C GLU A 266 -19.48 6.32 -40.46
N ILE A 267 -19.57 4.98 -40.58
CA ILE A 267 -20.85 4.28 -40.65
C ILE A 267 -21.63 4.48 -39.34
N ARG A 268 -20.95 4.38 -38.18
CA ARG A 268 -21.55 4.62 -36.87
C ARG A 268 -22.03 6.07 -36.72
N ASP A 269 -21.19 7.03 -37.05
CA ASP A 269 -21.52 8.46 -36.96
C ASP A 269 -22.72 8.81 -37.88
N ASN A 270 -22.82 8.17 -39.06
CA ASN A 270 -23.95 8.32 -39.98
C ASN A 270 -25.25 7.68 -39.44
N LEU A 271 -25.15 6.54 -38.76
CA LEU A 271 -26.28 5.91 -38.07
C LEU A 271 -26.79 6.79 -36.91
N GLU A 272 -25.88 7.35 -36.11
CA GLU A 272 -26.21 8.27 -35.02
C GLU A 272 -26.78 9.61 -35.54
N ARG A 273 -26.33 10.07 -36.71
CA ARG A 273 -26.85 11.28 -37.39
C ARG A 273 -28.15 11.04 -38.16
N GLY A 274 -28.61 9.80 -38.31
CA GLY A 274 -29.88 9.48 -38.97
C GLY A 274 -29.80 9.31 -40.50
N THR A 275 -28.86 8.47 -40.98
CA THR A 275 -28.79 7.97 -42.37
C THR A 275 -28.75 9.04 -43.47
N ALA A 276 -28.14 10.19 -43.21
CA ALA A 276 -27.78 11.13 -44.26
C ALA A 276 -26.41 10.71 -44.84
N LEU A 277 -26.42 10.22 -46.09
CA LEU A 277 -25.23 10.11 -46.95
C LEU A 277 -24.79 11.50 -47.41
#